data_AF-A0A2S9V8X5-F1
#
_entry.id   AF-A0A2S9V8X5-F1
#
_cell.length_a   1.000
_cell.length_b   1.000
_cell.length_c   1.000
_cell.angle_alpha   90.00
_cell.angle_beta   90.00
_cell.angle_gamma   90.00
#
_symmetry.space_group_name_H-M   'P 1'
#
loop_
_entity.id
_entity.type
_entity.pdbx_description
1 polymer ?
#
loop_
_entity_poly.entity_id
_entity_poly.type
_entity_poly.pdbx_seq_one_letter_code
_entity_poly.pdbx_strand_id
1 'polypeptide(L)' 'MVYVALLYEGVGQRLVRYEASNEADFFAKLDARFGCYVCLWFTEELIENNENLHTQSPC' A
#
# COMPACT_ATOMS: atom_id res chain seq x y z
N MET A 1 -0.96 5.76 -9.27
CA MET A 1 -1.92 5.13 -8.34
C MET A 1 -1.22 4.86 -7.02
N VAL A 2 -1.97 4.59 -5.94
CA VAL A 2 -1.36 4.19 -4.68
C VAL A 2 -1.52 2.69 -4.51
N TYR A 3 -0.41 2.02 -4.27
CA TYR A 3 -0.38 0.60 -3.98
C TYR A 3 -0.06 0.39 -2.51
N VAL A 4 -0.72 -0.59 -1.91
CA VAL A 4 -0.50 -1.02 -0.55
C VAL A 4 -0.13 -2.48 -0.55
N ALA A 5 0.90 -2.85 0.21
CA ALA A 5 1.29 -4.24 0.38
C ALA A 5 1.59 -4.57 1.85
N LEU A 6 1.29 -5.80 2.23
CA LEU A 6 1.73 -6.40 3.49
C LEU A 6 2.93 -7.29 3.19
N LEU A 7 4.09 -6.90 3.72
CA LEU A 7 5.34 -7.60 3.54
C LEU A 7 5.69 -8.38 4.79
N TYR A 8 6.43 -9.48 4.64
CA TYR A 8 7.11 -10.19 5.71
C TYR A 8 8.62 -10.15 5.48
N GLU A 9 9.36 -9.61 6.46
CA GLU A 9 10.82 -9.38 6.38
C GLU A 9 11.60 -10.39 7.25
N GLY A 10 11.03 -11.56 7.53
CA GLY A 10 11.67 -12.61 8.35
C GLY A 10 11.55 -12.42 9.86
N VAL A 11 11.47 -11.17 10.33
CA VAL A 11 11.31 -10.82 11.76
C VAL A 11 9.92 -10.30 12.11
N GLY A 12 9.08 -10.03 11.11
CA GLY A 12 7.75 -9.47 11.32
C GLY A 12 7.07 -9.06 10.02
N GLN A 13 5.83 -8.58 10.18
CA GLN A 13 5.03 -8.07 9.09
C GLN A 13 5.06 -6.54 9.07
N ARG A 14 5.04 -5.97 7.86
CA ARG A 14 5.03 -4.52 7.65
C ARG A 14 4.05 -4.16 6.54
N LEU A 15 3.11 -3.26 6.85
CA LEU A 15 2.24 -2.66 5.85
C LEU A 15 2.95 -1.46 5.22
N VAL A 16 3.06 -1.44 3.89
CA VAL A 16 3.72 -0.38 3.13
C VAL A 16 2.76 0.23 2.13
N ARG A 17 2.96 1.51 1.83
CA ARG A 17 2.13 2.27 0.89
C ARG A 17 3.03 3.13 0.01
N TYR A 18 2.92 2.98 -1.30
CA TYR A 18 3.70 3.73 -2.28
C TYR A 18 2.85 4.20 -3.44
N GLU A 19 3.15 5.40 -3.91
CA GLU A 19 2.71 5.84 -5.23
C GLU A 19 3.56 5.16 -6.30
N ALA A 20 2.89 4.55 -7.29
CA ALA A 20 3.53 3.96 -8.46
C ALA A 20 2.68 4.16 -9.71
N SER A 21 3.34 4.18 -10.87
CA SER A 21 2.66 4.34 -12.16
C SER A 21 1.94 3.06 -12.61
N ASN A 22 2.42 1.91 -12.17
CA ASN A 22 1.85 0.58 -12.41
C ASN A 22 2.40 -0.41 -11.38
N GLU A 23 1.90 -1.64 -11.41
CA GLU A 23 2.33 -2.73 -10.53
C GLU A 23 3.84 -3.03 -10.61
N ALA A 24 4.44 -3.01 -11.80
CA ALA A 24 5.87 -3.30 -11.97
C ALA A 24 6.76 -2.22 -11.33
N ASP A 25 6.39 -0.95 -11.46
CA ASP A 25 7.06 0.18 -10.78
C ASP A 25 6.92 0.08 -9.25
N PHE A 26 5.77 -0.40 -8.77
CA PHE A 26 5.57 -0.65 -7.34
C PHE A 26 6.52 -1.73 -6.81
N PHE A 27 6.58 -2.90 -7.46
CA PHE A 27 7.50 -3.97 -7.03
C PHE A 27 8.97 -3.56 -7.16
N ALA A 28 9.35 -2.83 -8.20
CA ALA A 28 10.71 -2.30 -8.33
C ALA A 28 11.10 -1.39 -7.16
N LYS A 29 10.16 -0.57 -6.65
CA LYS A 29 10.37 0.25 -5.44
C LYS A 29 10.51 -0.60 -4.18
N LEU A 30 9.74 -1.67 -4.05
CA LEU A 30 9.86 -2.61 -2.92
C LEU A 30 11.22 -3.31 -2.95
N ASP A 31 11.63 -3.81 -4.11
CA ASP A 31 12.91 -4.51 -4.29
C ASP A 31 14.09 -3.59 -3.98
N ALA A 32 14.05 -2.34 -4.47
CA ALA A 32 15.09 -1.35 -4.21
C ALA A 32 15.20 -0.97 -2.72
N ARG A 33 14.11 -1.05 -1.96
CA ARG A 33 14.07 -0.61 -0.55
C ARG A 33 14.31 -1.74 0.45
N PHE A 34 13.71 -2.90 0.23
CA PHE A 34 13.73 -4.01 1.18
C PHE A 34 14.76 -5.08 0.81
N GLY A 35 15.09 -5.22 -0.47
CA GLY A 35 16.09 -6.17 -0.99
C GLY A 35 15.68 -7.65 -0.90
N CYS A 36 15.07 -8.08 0.20
CA CYS A 36 14.53 -9.41 0.40
C CYS A 36 13.30 -9.35 1.30
N TYR A 37 12.14 -9.73 0.78
CA TYR A 37 10.87 -9.76 1.49
C TYR A 37 9.94 -10.80 0.86
N VAL A 38 8.93 -11.23 1.60
CA VAL A 38 7.80 -11.98 1.07
C VAL A 38 6.60 -11.06 1.02
N CYS A 39 6.05 -10.83 -0.17
CA CYS A 39 4.78 -10.12 -0.31
C CYS A 39 3.64 -11.09 0.06
N LEU A 40 2.96 -10.85 1.18
CA LEU A 40 1.85 -11.69 1.63
C LEU A 40 0.54 -11.30 0.95
N TRP A 41 0.37 -10.01 0.68
CA TRP A 41 -0.82 -9.43 0.07
C TRP A 41 -0.47 -8.06 -0.50
N PHE A 42 -1.11 -7.68 -1.62
CA PHE A 42 -1.06 -6.32 -2.13
C PHE A 42 -2.37 -5.94 -2.81
N THR A 43 -2.63 -4.64 -2.90
CA THR A 43 -3.76 -4.07 -3.63
C THR A 43 -3.44 -2.68 -4.16
N GLU A 44 -4.17 -2.28 -5.19
CA GLU A 44 -4.22 -0.90 -5.63
C GLU A 44 -5.33 -0.18 -4.84
N GLU A 45 -4.95 0.81 -4.04
CA GLU A 45 -5.93 1.73 -3.49
C GLU A 45 -6.36 2.71 -4.59
N LEU A 46 -7.61 2.53 -5.04
CA LEU A 46 -8.35 3.60 -5.70
C LEU A 46 -8.53 4.72 -4.68
N ILE A 47 -7.74 5.78 -4.80
CA ILE A 47 -8.07 7.05 -4.15
C ILE A 47 -9.27 7.61 -4.91
N GLU A 48 -10.46 7.10 -4.62
CA GLU A 48 -11.66 7.89 -4.81
C GLU A 48 -11.53 9.06 -3.85
N ASN A 49 -11.32 10.26 -4.39
CA ASN A 49 -11.47 11.49 -3.64
C ASN A 49 -12.94 11.58 -3.19
N ASN A 50 -13.29 10.87 -2.11
CA ASN A 50 -14.53 11.08 -1.39
C ASN A 50 -14.37 12.35 -0.56
N GLU A 51 -14.40 13.49 -1.24
CA GLU A 51 -14.77 14.75 -0.59
C GLU A 51 -16.22 14.60 -0.11
N ASN A 52 -16.40 14.34 1.19
CA ASN A 52 -17.65 14.45 1.97
C ASN A 52 -18.59 13.23 2.12
N LEU A 53 -18.18 12.19 2.84
CA LEU A 53 -19.07 11.38 3.69
C LEU A 53 -18.24 10.97 4.91
N HIS A 54 -18.22 11.70 6.03
CA HIS A 54 -19.28 11.73 7.02
C HIS A 54 -19.26 13.07 7.77
N THR A 55 -20.31 13.86 7.58
CA THR A 55 -20.78 14.80 8.60
C THR A 55 -20.99 14.03 9.90
N GLN A 56 -20.50 14.63 10.99
CA GLN A 56 -20.74 14.21 12.36
C GLN A 56 -22.24 13.92 12.58
N SER A 57 -22.55 12.76 13.15
CA SER A 57 -23.87 12.53 13.73
C SER A 57 -23.75 12.75 15.24
N PRO A 58 -24.45 13.73 15.83
CA PRO A 58 -24.48 13.91 17.27
C PRO A 58 -25.52 12.98 17.89
N CYS A 59 -25.08 12.19 18.87
CA CYS A 59 -25.93 11.59 19.90
C CYS A 59 -25.28 11.88 21.25
#